data_AF-A0A4U5MMW1-F1
#
_entry.id   AF-A0A4U5MMW1-F1
#
_cell.length_a   1.000
_cell.length_b   1.000
_cell.length_c   1.000
_cell.angle_alpha   90.00
_cell.angle_beta   90.00
_cell.angle_gamma   90.00
#
_symmetry.space_group_name_H-M   'P 1'
#
loop_
_entity.id
_entity.type
_entity.pdbx_description
1 polymer ?
#
loop_
_entity_poly.entity_id
_entity_poly.type
_entity_poly.pdbx_seq_one_letter_code
_entity_poly.pdbx_strand_id
1 'polypeptide(L)'
;MLDMTPIIGELDKTFKEAIFKNSFQLYIVFTHHLFNARQKHRRPNSYYVYPNVCYDLNFNTILRFLSGENVQTGLGSFSDHYVNPAKMFLTHLVGASQHSTPFLEIGDGSEMDTAALIILIILHSNDFNKQNQNWQEPFSRLKKVWKEVDAYFKFKGREESSWGELILLMSELQSMTVRVVELFNIMQFLRGDTLMKQVETKESFDKCNVDFVTKN
;
A
#
# COMPACT_ATOMS: atom_id res chain seq x y z
N MET A 1 14.48 1.56 5.43
CA MET A 1 13.78 2.65 4.70
C MET A 1 13.51 3.83 5.61
N LEU A 2 12.84 3.63 6.75
CA LEU A 2 12.55 4.72 7.72
C LEU A 2 13.81 5.37 8.31
N ASP A 3 14.93 4.65 8.41
CA ASP A 3 16.21 5.18 8.93
C ASP A 3 16.82 6.28 8.06
N MET A 4 16.44 6.36 6.77
CA MET A 4 16.91 7.41 5.86
C MET A 4 15.91 8.56 5.74
N THR A 5 14.73 8.46 6.36
CA THR A 5 13.70 9.50 6.29
C THR A 5 14.05 10.61 7.28
N PRO A 6 14.14 11.88 6.84
CA PRO A 6 14.43 13.00 7.75
C PRO A 6 13.47 13.01 8.95
N ILE A 7 14.00 13.33 10.14
CA ILE A 7 13.29 13.36 11.43
C ILE A 7 12.89 11.96 11.93
N ILE A 8 12.32 11.10 11.09
CA ILE A 8 11.89 9.75 11.48
C ILE A 8 13.09 8.84 11.76
N GLY A 9 14.16 8.96 10.98
CA GLY A 9 15.38 8.15 11.17
C GLY A 9 16.03 8.35 12.54
N GLU A 10 15.88 9.55 13.12
CA GLU A 10 16.37 9.93 14.45
C GLU A 10 15.51 9.37 15.60
N LEU A 11 14.30 8.88 15.32
CA LEU A 11 13.43 8.33 16.34
C LEU A 11 13.95 6.99 16.85
N ASP A 12 13.58 6.66 18.08
CA ASP A 12 13.90 5.35 18.63
C ASP A 12 13.22 4.22 17.82
N LYS A 13 13.73 3.01 18.03
CA LYS A 13 13.28 1.82 17.31
C LYS A 13 11.79 1.56 17.51
N THR A 14 11.28 1.73 18.72
CA THR A 14 9.88 1.47 19.06
C THR A 14 8.94 2.41 18.31
N PHE A 15 9.29 3.70 18.22
CA PHE A 15 8.54 4.67 17.44
C PHE A 15 8.55 4.35 15.94
N LYS A 16 9.71 4.00 15.38
CA LYS A 16 9.81 3.61 13.96
C LYS A 16 8.97 2.37 13.66
N GLU A 17 8.96 1.39 14.55
CA GLU A 17 8.13 0.19 14.42
C GLU A 17 6.64 0.50 14.51
N ALA A 18 6.23 1.39 15.40
CA ALA A 18 4.84 1.84 15.48
C ALA A 18 4.41 2.59 14.21
N ILE A 19 5.25 3.52 13.71
CA ILE A 19 5.01 4.22 12.44
C ILE A 19 4.85 3.25 11.29
N PHE A 20 5.77 2.28 11.19
CA PHE A 20 5.71 1.25 10.18
C PHE A 20 4.40 0.47 10.24
N LYS A 21 4.02 -0.07 11.42
CA LYS A 21 2.81 -0.87 11.59
C LYS A 21 1.55 -0.09 11.20
N ASN A 22 1.44 1.16 11.63
CA ASN A 22 0.28 2.00 11.34
C ASN A 22 0.17 2.35 9.86
N SER A 23 1.30 2.63 9.20
CA SER A 23 1.34 3.03 7.79
C SER A 23 1.32 1.86 6.80
N PHE A 24 1.60 0.64 7.26
CA PHE A 24 1.89 -0.50 6.39
C PHE A 24 0.78 -0.82 5.39
N GLN A 25 -0.47 -0.83 5.83
CA GLN A 25 -1.62 -1.19 5.00
C GLN A 25 -1.77 -0.22 3.82
N LEU A 26 -1.78 1.07 4.12
CA LEU A 26 -1.89 2.13 3.11
C LEU A 26 -0.65 2.19 2.21
N TYR A 27 0.53 1.97 2.79
CA TYR A 27 1.78 1.90 2.04
C TYR A 27 1.79 0.75 1.03
N ILE A 28 1.32 -0.46 1.38
CA ILE A 28 1.21 -1.59 0.45
C ILE A 28 0.34 -1.21 -0.75
N VAL A 29 -0.86 -0.67 -0.49
CA VAL A 29 -1.78 -0.27 -1.56
C VAL A 29 -1.10 0.76 -2.46
N PHE A 30 -0.52 1.80 -1.88
CA PHE A 30 0.24 2.79 -2.63
C PHE A 30 1.34 2.17 -3.50
N THR A 31 2.15 1.25 -2.96
CA THR A 31 3.25 0.63 -3.71
C THR A 31 2.77 -0.22 -4.88
N HIS A 32 1.68 -0.98 -4.74
CA HIS A 32 1.11 -1.73 -5.86
C HIS A 32 0.68 -0.80 -7.00
N HIS A 33 0.04 0.32 -6.68
CA HIS A 33 -0.36 1.31 -7.68
C HIS A 33 0.86 1.96 -8.33
N LEU A 34 1.88 2.31 -7.55
CA LEU A 34 3.12 2.87 -8.05
C LEU A 34 3.85 1.91 -9.00
N PHE A 35 3.87 0.61 -8.68
CA PHE A 35 4.48 -0.40 -9.56
C PHE A 35 3.80 -0.45 -10.91
N ASN A 36 2.46 -0.37 -10.95
CA ASN A 36 1.70 -0.35 -12.19
C ASN A 36 1.96 0.93 -13.00
N ALA A 37 1.90 2.09 -12.35
CA ALA A 37 2.11 3.39 -13.00
C ALA A 37 3.52 3.52 -13.61
N ARG A 38 4.52 2.86 -13.02
CA ARG A 38 5.92 2.88 -13.51
C ARG A 38 6.25 1.81 -14.55
N GLN A 39 5.30 0.97 -14.96
CA GLN A 39 5.56 -0.03 -16.00
C GLN A 39 5.65 0.60 -17.38
N LYS A 40 6.87 0.77 -17.89
CA LYS A 40 7.14 1.27 -19.26
C LYS A 40 6.43 0.45 -20.36
N HIS A 41 6.31 -0.86 -20.16
CA HIS A 41 5.69 -1.78 -21.11
C HIS A 41 4.59 -2.60 -20.42
N ARG A 42 3.60 -1.89 -19.87
CA ARG A 42 2.44 -2.52 -19.22
C ARG A 42 1.71 -3.43 -20.21
N ARG A 43 1.55 -4.70 -19.83
CA ARG A 43 0.78 -5.66 -20.64
C ARG A 43 -0.71 -5.32 -20.55
N PRO A 44 -1.47 -5.39 -21.65
CA PRO A 44 -2.91 -5.21 -21.61
C PRO A 44 -3.55 -6.19 -20.63
N ASN A 45 -4.61 -5.74 -19.95
CA ASN A 45 -5.39 -6.58 -19.02
C ASN A 45 -4.54 -7.28 -17.93
N SER A 46 -3.49 -6.63 -17.45
CA SER A 46 -2.63 -7.13 -16.37
C SER A 46 -2.49 -6.11 -15.25
N TYR A 47 -2.21 -6.60 -14.04
CA TYR A 47 -1.92 -5.77 -12.87
C TYR A 47 -0.69 -6.29 -12.14
N TYR A 48 0.28 -5.41 -11.90
CA TYR A 48 1.57 -5.69 -11.26
C TYR A 48 1.46 -5.53 -9.75
N VAL A 49 1.54 -6.63 -9.00
CA VAL A 49 1.64 -6.56 -7.54
C VAL A 49 3.08 -6.38 -7.06
N TYR A 50 4.05 -6.76 -7.90
CA TYR A 50 5.47 -6.42 -7.75
C TYR A 50 6.02 -5.97 -9.10
N PRO A 51 7.18 -5.29 -9.15
CA PRO A 51 7.76 -4.83 -10.41
C PRO A 51 7.92 -5.92 -11.48
N ASN A 52 8.10 -7.17 -11.07
CA ASN A 52 8.30 -8.35 -11.91
C ASN A 52 7.21 -9.42 -11.78
N VAL A 53 6.13 -9.16 -11.03
CA VAL A 53 5.03 -10.13 -10.82
C VAL A 53 3.71 -9.44 -11.14
N CYS A 54 3.00 -9.97 -12.14
CA CYS A 54 1.68 -9.48 -12.53
C CYS A 54 0.65 -10.60 -12.62
N TYR A 55 -0.61 -10.24 -12.40
CA TYR A 55 -1.76 -11.09 -12.66
C TYR A 55 -2.48 -10.62 -13.91
N ASP A 56 -2.92 -11.57 -14.73
CA ASP A 56 -3.95 -11.29 -15.71
C ASP A 56 -5.26 -10.97 -14.98
N LEU A 57 -5.91 -9.88 -15.37
CA LEU A 57 -7.17 -9.41 -14.82
C LEU A 57 -8.33 -10.26 -15.35
N ASN A 58 -8.36 -11.52 -14.93
CA ASN A 58 -9.46 -12.43 -15.17
C ASN A 58 -9.72 -13.29 -13.92
N PHE A 59 -10.98 -13.69 -13.77
CA PHE A 59 -11.43 -14.39 -12.56
C PHE A 59 -10.67 -15.69 -12.30
N ASN A 60 -10.39 -16.50 -13.33
CA ASN A 60 -9.75 -17.80 -13.17
C ASN A 60 -8.29 -17.68 -12.70
N THR A 61 -7.54 -16.71 -13.22
CA THR A 61 -6.16 -16.44 -12.76
C THR A 61 -6.15 -16.04 -11.30
N ILE A 62 -7.05 -15.14 -10.89
CA ILE A 62 -7.13 -14.66 -9.51
C ILE A 62 -7.59 -15.78 -8.57
N LEU A 63 -8.61 -16.55 -8.95
CA LEU A 63 -9.11 -17.68 -8.17
C LEU A 63 -7.99 -18.70 -7.92
N ARG A 64 -7.25 -19.09 -8.97
CA ARG A 64 -6.13 -20.03 -8.87
C ARG A 64 -5.02 -19.50 -7.96
N PHE A 65 -4.69 -18.21 -8.06
CA PHE A 65 -3.71 -17.58 -7.19
C PHE A 65 -4.13 -17.65 -5.70
N LEU A 66 -5.39 -17.29 -5.40
CA LEU A 66 -5.89 -17.30 -4.02
C LEU A 66 -6.07 -18.71 -3.48
N SER A 67 -6.45 -19.69 -4.30
CA SER A 67 -6.58 -21.08 -3.87
C SER A 67 -5.22 -21.75 -3.65
N GLY A 68 -4.16 -21.32 -4.35
CA GLY A 68 -2.84 -21.95 -4.36
C GLY A 68 -2.82 -23.24 -5.18
N GLU A 69 -1.63 -23.81 -5.41
CA GLU A 69 -1.46 -25.04 -6.20
C GLU A 69 -1.78 -26.34 -5.43
N ASN A 70 -1.80 -26.30 -4.08
CA ASN A 70 -1.98 -27.49 -3.22
C ASN A 70 -3.44 -27.71 -2.76
N VAL A 71 -4.40 -27.66 -3.67
CA VAL A 71 -5.80 -28.01 -3.36
C VAL A 71 -6.00 -29.53 -3.46
N GLN A 72 -5.42 -30.29 -2.52
CA GLN A 72 -5.56 -31.76 -2.44
C GLN A 72 -6.20 -32.30 -1.16
N THR A 73 -6.77 -31.47 -0.28
CA THR A 73 -7.46 -31.98 0.91
C THR A 73 -8.96 -31.79 0.81
N GLY A 74 -9.67 -32.91 0.73
CA GLY A 74 -11.09 -33.01 0.42
C GLY A 74 -12.04 -32.59 1.53
N LEU A 75 -13.03 -31.82 1.10
CA LEU A 75 -14.44 -31.71 1.46
C LEU A 75 -14.98 -30.72 0.39
N GLY A 76 -16.25 -30.80 0.00
CA GLY A 76 -16.80 -30.06 -1.16
C GLY A 76 -16.15 -28.70 -1.46
N SER A 77 -15.50 -28.64 -2.63
CA SER A 77 -14.90 -27.46 -3.30
C SER A 77 -14.26 -26.43 -2.38
N PHE A 78 -13.05 -26.71 -1.85
CA PHE A 78 -12.18 -25.69 -1.26
C PHE A 78 -12.06 -24.42 -2.14
N SER A 79 -12.20 -24.55 -3.47
CA SER A 79 -12.31 -23.45 -4.44
C SER A 79 -13.49 -22.50 -4.20
N ASP A 80 -14.64 -23.00 -3.75
CA ASP A 80 -15.86 -22.20 -3.60
C ASP A 80 -15.72 -21.18 -2.47
N HIS A 81 -14.93 -21.50 -1.45
CA HIS A 81 -14.55 -20.55 -0.40
C HIS A 81 -13.73 -19.37 -0.91
N TYR A 82 -13.04 -19.53 -2.05
CA TYR A 82 -12.24 -18.46 -2.67
C TYR A 82 -12.99 -17.70 -3.76
N VAL A 83 -14.21 -18.12 -4.15
CA VAL A 83 -14.96 -17.43 -5.22
C VAL A 83 -15.25 -15.97 -4.84
N ASN A 84 -15.75 -15.73 -3.63
CA ASN A 84 -16.04 -14.37 -3.17
C ASN A 84 -14.77 -13.52 -2.99
N PRO A 85 -13.72 -14.02 -2.30
CA PRO A 85 -12.42 -13.35 -2.25
C PRO A 85 -11.84 -13.03 -3.63
N ALA A 86 -11.94 -13.95 -4.59
CA ALA A 86 -11.44 -13.75 -5.94
C ALA A 86 -12.21 -12.67 -6.70
N LYS A 87 -13.55 -12.62 -6.55
CA LYS A 87 -14.37 -11.52 -7.10
C LYS A 87 -13.97 -10.18 -6.48
N MET A 88 -13.88 -10.11 -5.15
CA MET A 88 -13.48 -8.89 -4.44
C MET A 88 -12.09 -8.42 -4.89
N PHE A 89 -11.12 -9.33 -4.96
CA PHE A 89 -9.76 -9.01 -5.36
C PHE A 89 -9.71 -8.57 -6.82
N LEU A 90 -10.38 -9.27 -7.74
CA LEU A 90 -10.46 -8.87 -9.14
C LEU A 90 -11.11 -7.48 -9.30
N THR A 91 -12.23 -7.22 -8.62
CA THR A 91 -12.89 -5.90 -8.64
C THR A 91 -11.94 -4.81 -8.13
N HIS A 92 -11.17 -5.10 -7.08
CA HIS A 92 -10.17 -4.18 -6.57
C HIS A 92 -9.07 -3.90 -7.61
N LEU A 93 -8.46 -4.93 -8.19
CA LEU A 93 -7.38 -4.77 -9.18
C LEU A 93 -7.86 -4.05 -10.44
N VAL A 94 -9.06 -4.36 -10.93
CA VAL A 94 -9.67 -3.66 -12.08
C VAL A 94 -9.92 -2.20 -11.74
N GLY A 95 -10.55 -1.90 -10.61
CA GLY A 95 -10.80 -0.52 -10.17
C GLY A 95 -9.51 0.28 -10.00
N ALA A 96 -8.49 -0.32 -9.37
CA ALA A 96 -7.16 0.26 -9.23
C ALA A 96 -6.51 0.60 -10.58
N SER A 97 -6.65 -0.28 -11.57
CA SER A 97 -6.09 -0.10 -12.91
C SER A 97 -6.79 1.01 -13.73
N GLN A 98 -8.06 1.29 -13.41
CA GLN A 98 -8.91 2.23 -14.15
C GLN A 98 -8.96 3.63 -13.54
N HIS A 99 -8.78 3.75 -12.22
CA HIS A 99 -8.98 5.00 -11.50
C HIS A 99 -7.67 5.55 -10.92
N SER A 100 -7.09 4.90 -9.92
CA SER A 100 -5.95 5.49 -9.18
C SER A 100 -4.59 5.29 -9.85
N THR A 101 -4.40 4.24 -10.68
CA THR A 101 -3.14 4.08 -11.43
C THR A 101 -2.94 5.22 -12.43
N PRO A 102 -3.93 5.58 -13.27
CA PRO A 102 -3.81 6.73 -14.16
C PRO A 102 -3.45 8.05 -13.47
N PHE A 103 -3.95 8.31 -12.26
CA PHE A 103 -3.57 9.52 -11.51
C PHE A 103 -2.06 9.58 -11.23
N LEU A 104 -1.42 8.44 -10.96
CA LEU A 104 0.03 8.34 -10.77
C LEU A 104 0.81 8.38 -12.09
N GLU A 105 0.15 8.10 -13.23
CA GLU A 105 0.73 8.20 -14.57
C GLU A 105 0.66 9.63 -15.15
N ILE A 106 -0.35 10.42 -14.76
CA ILE A 106 -0.60 11.78 -15.29
C ILE A 106 0.22 12.85 -14.57
N GLY A 107 0.47 12.69 -13.26
CA GLY A 107 1.50 13.50 -12.61
C GLY A 107 2.86 13.18 -13.22
N ASP A 108 3.84 14.08 -13.14
CA ASP A 108 5.23 13.81 -13.58
C ASP A 108 5.86 12.54 -12.93
N GLY A 109 5.13 11.85 -12.03
CA GLY A 109 5.54 10.59 -11.42
C GLY A 109 6.85 10.72 -10.66
N SER A 110 7.21 11.97 -10.33
CA SER A 110 8.55 12.32 -9.95
C SER A 110 8.87 11.65 -8.63
N GLU A 111 10.16 11.44 -8.39
CA GLU A 111 10.62 10.94 -7.10
C GLU A 111 10.13 11.83 -5.95
N MET A 112 9.93 13.13 -6.22
CA MET A 112 9.39 14.07 -5.25
C MET A 112 7.91 13.87 -4.96
N ASP A 113 7.06 13.60 -5.95
CA ASP A 113 5.64 13.27 -5.74
C ASP A 113 5.51 11.98 -4.90
N THR A 114 6.36 11.01 -5.21
CA THR A 114 6.44 9.74 -4.49
C THR A 114 6.83 9.98 -3.03
N ALA A 115 7.85 10.80 -2.79
CA ALA A 115 8.28 11.17 -1.44
C ALA A 115 7.20 11.94 -0.67
N ALA A 116 6.51 12.89 -1.32
CA ALA A 116 5.41 13.65 -0.74
C ALA A 116 4.25 12.74 -0.34
N LEU A 117 3.86 11.79 -1.20
CA LEU A 117 2.84 10.79 -0.89
C LEU A 117 3.25 9.89 0.28
N ILE A 118 4.52 9.45 0.35
CA ILE A 118 5.01 8.67 1.50
C ILE A 118 4.91 9.48 2.80
N ILE A 119 5.28 10.76 2.79
CA ILE A 119 5.13 11.64 3.96
C ILE A 119 3.66 11.78 4.34
N LEU A 120 2.76 11.96 3.37
CA LEU A 120 1.31 12.03 3.61
C LEU A 120 0.77 10.72 4.21
N ILE A 121 1.20 9.56 3.72
CA ILE A 121 0.83 8.25 4.27
C ILE A 121 1.26 8.15 5.74
N ILE A 122 2.49 8.56 6.05
CA ILE A 122 3.02 8.53 7.42
C ILE A 122 2.21 9.46 8.32
N LEU A 123 2.00 10.71 7.90
CA LEU A 123 1.22 11.68 8.67
C LEU A 123 -0.22 11.22 8.87
N HIS A 124 -0.90 10.80 7.81
CA HIS A 124 -2.31 10.38 7.84
C HIS A 124 -2.53 9.17 8.75
N SER A 125 -1.63 8.18 8.69
CA SER A 125 -1.79 6.93 9.44
C SER A 125 -1.39 7.05 10.92
N ASN A 126 -0.65 8.11 11.30
CA ASN A 126 -0.06 8.21 12.64
C ASN A 126 -0.53 9.43 13.45
N ASP A 127 -1.10 10.47 12.84
CA ASP A 127 -1.52 11.68 13.56
C ASP A 127 -2.86 11.56 14.29
N PHE A 128 -3.10 10.43 14.97
CA PHE A 128 -4.35 10.15 15.69
C PHE A 128 -4.27 10.51 17.18
N ASN A 129 -3.12 10.31 17.84
CA ASN A 129 -2.98 10.55 19.27
C ASN A 129 -2.48 11.99 19.55
N LYS A 130 -3.40 12.95 19.57
CA LYS A 130 -3.09 14.38 19.76
C LYS A 130 -2.67 14.74 21.19
N GLN A 131 -2.87 13.85 22.16
CA GLN A 131 -2.59 14.12 23.57
C GLN A 131 -1.18 13.67 24.00
N ASN A 132 -0.56 12.74 23.26
CA ASN A 132 0.79 12.27 23.54
C ASN A 132 1.84 13.23 22.93
N GLN A 133 2.45 14.08 23.75
CA GLN A 133 3.44 15.07 23.28
C GLN A 133 4.67 14.43 22.64
N ASN A 134 5.16 13.32 23.19
CA ASN A 134 6.30 12.58 22.63
C ASN A 134 5.99 12.04 21.22
N TRP A 135 4.71 11.77 20.95
CA TRP A 135 4.23 11.40 19.62
C TRP A 135 4.07 12.62 18.72
N GLN A 136 3.50 13.71 19.23
CA GLN A 136 3.18 14.89 18.43
C GLN A 136 4.40 15.72 18.00
N GLU A 137 5.48 15.75 18.77
CA GLU A 137 6.68 16.52 18.42
C GLU A 137 7.31 16.06 17.08
N PRO A 138 7.62 14.76 16.87
CA PRO A 138 8.12 14.27 15.59
C PRO A 138 7.20 14.59 14.39
N PHE A 139 5.89 14.41 14.53
CA PHE A 139 4.96 14.72 13.44
C PHE A 139 4.80 16.21 13.20
N SER A 140 4.92 17.05 14.23
CA SER A 140 4.99 18.51 14.07
C SER A 140 6.22 18.93 13.26
N ARG A 141 7.39 18.32 13.53
CA ARG A 141 8.59 18.51 12.71
C ARG A 141 8.38 18.02 11.28
N LEU A 142 7.78 16.85 11.08
CA LEU A 142 7.51 16.30 9.74
C LEU A 142 6.51 17.17 8.95
N LYS A 143 5.49 17.74 9.61
CA LYS A 143 4.58 18.73 9.03
C LYS A 143 5.29 20.03 8.63
N LYS A 144 6.44 20.36 9.22
CA LYS A 144 7.26 21.51 8.76
C LYS A 144 7.96 21.19 7.45
N VAL A 145 8.42 19.94 7.25
CA VAL A 145 8.99 19.48 5.97
C VAL A 145 7.98 19.67 4.83
N TRP A 146 6.68 19.54 5.11
CA TRP A 146 5.63 19.85 4.13
C TRP A 146 5.77 21.24 3.49
N LYS A 147 6.22 22.24 4.24
CA LYS A 147 6.45 23.60 3.69
C LYS A 147 7.59 23.63 2.68
N GLU A 148 8.62 22.81 2.88
CA GLU A 148 9.75 22.68 1.96
C GLU A 148 9.32 21.95 0.69
N VAL A 149 8.48 20.92 0.83
CA VAL A 149 7.83 20.26 -0.32
C VAL A 149 6.97 21.27 -1.10
N ASP A 150 6.12 22.04 -0.43
CA ASP A 150 5.31 23.10 -1.07
C ASP A 150 6.16 24.15 -1.80
N ALA A 151 7.23 24.63 -1.17
CA ALA A 151 8.16 25.57 -1.78
C ALA A 151 8.83 24.98 -3.03
N TYR A 152 9.23 23.70 -3.00
CA TYR A 152 9.81 23.01 -4.16
C TYR A 152 8.81 22.88 -5.31
N PHE A 153 7.56 22.50 -5.04
CA PHE A 153 6.53 22.37 -6.06
C PHE A 153 6.24 23.71 -6.73
N LYS A 154 6.11 24.78 -5.93
CA LYS A 154 5.95 26.15 -6.44
C LYS A 154 7.14 26.59 -7.29
N PHE A 155 8.36 26.29 -6.86
CA PHE A 155 9.57 26.58 -7.64
C PHE A 155 9.59 25.84 -8.98
N LYS A 156 9.05 24.61 -9.05
CA LYS A 156 8.89 23.85 -10.29
C LYS A 156 7.72 24.29 -11.15
N GLY A 157 6.96 25.32 -10.74
CA GLY A 157 5.82 25.83 -11.48
C GLY A 157 4.60 24.90 -11.44
N ARG A 158 4.51 24.00 -10.47
CA ARG A 158 3.28 23.21 -10.24
C ARG A 158 2.15 24.14 -9.79
N GLU A 159 0.96 23.88 -10.32
CA GLU A 159 -0.24 24.56 -9.87
C GLU A 159 -0.63 24.11 -8.45
N GLU A 160 -1.26 25.01 -7.68
CA GLU A 160 -1.75 24.69 -6.34
C GLU A 160 -2.83 23.60 -6.37
N SER A 161 -3.55 23.46 -7.49
CA SER A 161 -4.53 22.40 -7.78
C SER A 161 -3.93 21.00 -7.66
N SER A 162 -2.65 20.82 -7.96
CA SER A 162 -1.94 19.53 -7.84
C SER A 162 -1.94 18.99 -6.40
N TRP A 163 -2.01 19.85 -5.38
CA TRP A 163 -2.18 19.40 -4.00
C TRP A 163 -3.54 18.76 -3.76
N GLY A 164 -4.59 19.33 -4.35
CA GLY A 164 -5.93 18.78 -4.33
C GLY A 164 -5.96 17.38 -4.94
N GLU A 165 -5.28 17.19 -6.08
CA GLU A 165 -5.16 15.89 -6.76
C GLU A 165 -4.46 14.85 -5.88
N LEU A 166 -3.35 15.21 -5.22
CA LEU A 166 -2.65 14.30 -4.30
C LEU A 166 -3.51 13.92 -3.08
N ILE A 167 -4.29 14.87 -2.54
CA ILE A 167 -5.21 14.60 -1.43
C ILE A 167 -6.36 13.68 -1.88
N LEU A 168 -6.92 13.91 -3.06
CA LEU A 168 -7.97 13.05 -3.64
C LEU A 168 -7.44 11.64 -3.89
N LEU A 169 -6.22 11.51 -4.42
CA LEU A 169 -5.54 10.23 -4.58
C LEU A 169 -5.36 9.53 -3.23
N MET A 170 -4.90 10.25 -2.19
CA MET A 170 -4.77 9.69 -0.85
C MET A 170 -6.11 9.18 -0.29
N SER A 171 -7.21 9.91 -0.52
CA SER A 171 -8.56 9.47 -0.13
C SER A 171 -9.00 8.20 -0.85
N GLU A 172 -8.67 8.10 -2.15
CA GLU A 172 -8.92 6.90 -2.94
C GLU A 172 -8.12 5.70 -2.43
N LEU A 173 -6.81 5.88 -2.21
CA LEU A 173 -5.92 4.85 -1.65
C LEU A 173 -6.40 4.39 -0.26
N GLN A 174 -6.90 5.29 0.57
CA GLN A 174 -7.48 4.95 1.87
C GLN A 174 -8.75 4.09 1.72
N SER A 175 -9.63 4.46 0.80
CA SER A 175 -10.84 3.68 0.50
C SER A 175 -10.51 2.28 -0.02
N MET A 176 -9.46 2.17 -0.83
CA MET A 176 -8.96 0.88 -1.31
C MET A 176 -8.32 0.05 -0.20
N THR A 177 -7.59 0.70 0.71
CA THR A 177 -6.99 0.04 1.87
C THR A 177 -8.03 -0.69 2.71
N VAL A 178 -9.19 -0.08 2.97
CA VAL A 178 -10.30 -0.74 3.68
C VAL A 178 -10.71 -2.06 3.00
N ARG A 179 -10.85 -2.06 1.67
CA ARG A 179 -11.24 -3.26 0.90
C ARG A 179 -10.13 -4.33 0.90
N VAL A 180 -8.88 -3.90 0.80
CA VAL A 180 -7.72 -4.80 0.83
C VAL A 180 -7.55 -5.45 2.21
N VAL A 181 -7.78 -4.69 3.28
CA VAL A 181 -7.79 -5.22 4.66
C VAL A 181 -8.90 -6.24 4.85
N GLU A 182 -10.11 -5.96 4.35
CA GLU A 182 -11.22 -6.92 4.38
C GLU A 182 -10.84 -8.23 3.66
N LEU A 183 -10.26 -8.13 2.46
CA LEU A 183 -9.75 -9.29 1.73
C LEU A 183 -8.70 -10.05 2.55
N PHE A 184 -7.73 -9.36 3.13
CA PHE A 184 -6.69 -10.00 3.96
C PHE A 184 -7.27 -10.71 5.18
N ASN A 185 -8.29 -10.14 5.83
CA ASN A 185 -8.96 -10.77 6.97
C ASN A 185 -9.68 -12.06 6.55
N ILE A 186 -10.36 -12.05 5.39
CA ILE A 186 -10.98 -13.26 4.85
C ILE A 186 -9.92 -14.31 4.50
N MET A 187 -8.83 -13.90 3.83
CA MET A 187 -7.74 -14.80 3.49
C MET A 187 -7.05 -15.36 4.74
N GLN A 188 -6.92 -14.59 5.81
CA GLN A 188 -6.41 -15.05 7.09
C GLN A 188 -7.33 -16.07 7.74
N PHE A 189 -8.65 -15.87 7.67
CA PHE A 189 -9.61 -16.86 8.15
C PHE A 189 -9.50 -18.18 7.36
N LEU A 190 -9.33 -18.11 6.04
CA LEU A 190 -9.25 -19.28 5.17
C LEU A 190 -7.91 -20.02 5.25
N ARG A 191 -6.78 -19.29 5.34
CA ARG A 191 -5.42 -19.86 5.28
C ARG A 191 -4.68 -19.90 6.61
N GLY A 192 -5.16 -19.19 7.64
CA GLY A 192 -4.55 -19.13 8.96
C GLY A 192 -3.31 -18.23 9.09
N ASP A 193 -2.67 -17.82 7.98
CA ASP A 193 -1.55 -16.87 7.97
C ASP A 193 -1.62 -15.91 6.78
N THR A 194 -1.25 -14.65 7.02
CA THR A 194 -1.19 -13.57 6.03
C THR A 194 -0.04 -12.62 6.34
N LEU A 195 0.41 -11.88 5.33
CA LEU A 195 1.40 -10.81 5.51
C LEU A 195 0.97 -9.80 6.58
N MET A 196 -0.33 -9.47 6.64
CA MET A 196 -0.89 -8.57 7.65
C MET A 196 -0.72 -9.11 9.07
N LYS A 197 -1.07 -10.38 9.30
CA LYS A 197 -0.85 -11.04 10.58
C LYS A 197 0.63 -11.02 10.97
N GLN A 198 1.55 -11.24 10.03
CA GLN A 198 2.98 -11.18 10.32
C GLN A 198 3.43 -9.79 10.75
N VAL A 199 2.94 -8.72 10.12
CA VAL A 199 3.29 -7.34 10.51
C VAL A 199 2.71 -6.98 11.89
N GLU A 200 1.49 -7.42 12.18
CA GLU A 200 0.85 -7.16 13.48
C GLU A 200 1.59 -7.89 14.61
N THR A 201 1.88 -9.19 14.41
CA THR A 201 2.37 -10.09 15.46
C THR A 201 3.88 -10.09 15.64
N LYS A 202 4.67 -9.76 14.60
CA LYS A 202 6.13 -9.74 14.74
C LYS A 202 6.60 -8.51 15.50
N GLU A 203 7.61 -8.73 16.33
CA GLU A 203 8.23 -7.70 17.16
C GLU A 203 9.03 -6.68 16.34
N SER A 204 9.46 -7.01 15.12
CA SER A 204 10.34 -6.13 14.34
C SER A 204 10.20 -6.29 12.83
N PHE A 205 10.33 -5.18 12.12
CA PHE A 205 10.22 -5.08 10.65
C PHE A 205 11.16 -6.03 9.91
N ASP A 206 12.40 -6.16 10.38
CA ASP A 206 13.44 -6.98 9.75
C ASP A 206 13.13 -8.49 9.76
N LYS A 207 12.14 -8.90 10.57
CA LYS A 207 11.67 -10.28 10.66
C LYS A 207 10.43 -10.55 9.79
N CYS A 208 9.83 -9.52 9.18
CA CYS A 208 8.70 -9.69 8.26
C CYS A 208 9.23 -10.29 6.96
N ASN A 209 8.80 -11.52 6.65
CA ASN A 209 9.32 -12.23 5.49
C ASN A 209 8.48 -11.81 4.28
N VAL A 210 9.06 -10.98 3.40
CA VAL A 210 8.39 -10.49 2.20
C VAL A 210 8.29 -11.56 1.11
N ASP A 211 8.97 -12.71 1.29
CA ASP A 211 8.95 -13.87 0.38
C ASP A 211 7.62 -14.66 0.37
N PHE A 212 6.56 -14.16 1.01
CA PHE A 212 5.27 -14.85 1.07
C PHE A 212 4.64 -15.06 -0.33
N VAL A 213 5.06 -14.28 -1.32
CA VAL A 213 4.53 -14.33 -2.70
C VAL A 213 5.45 -15.08 -3.67
N THR A 214 6.73 -15.29 -3.35
CA THR A 214 7.66 -16.06 -4.20
C THR A 214 7.63 -17.56 -3.93
N LYS A 215 7.01 -18.00 -2.83
CA LYS A 215 6.92 -19.40 -2.41
C LYS A 215 5.57 -20.09 -2.68
N ASN A 216 4.59 -19.38 -3.23
CA ASN A 216 3.29 -19.90 -3.67
C ASN A 216 3.07 -19.60 -5.15
#